data_AF-A0A495HZU3-F1
#
_entry.id   AF-A0A495HZU3-F1
#
_cell.length_a   1.000
_cell.length_b   1.000
_cell.length_c   1.000
_cell.angle_alpha   90.00
_cell.angle_beta   90.00
_cell.angle_gamma   90.00
#
_symmetry.space_group_name_H-M   'P 1'
#
loop_
_entity.id
_entity.type
_entity.pdbx_description
1 polymer ?
#
loop_
_entity_poly.entity_id
_entity_poly.type
_entity_poly.pdbx_seq_one_letter_code
_entity_poly.pdbx_strand_id
1 'polypeptide(L)'
;MGLLLDSFWRAAAYCLRPRVMALSVLPLLLMVGLALGLGYFYWDGAVQGMRALLDASPLLASFWNWLQGWGLGDVTSVVAPLMVVLAVAPALVVVSLLVVAVLMTPALVALVADRRFPVLERKKGGSFIASVAWSVSSTVLALIALVVSVPLWLVPPLVLILPPLIWGWLTYRVMVFDALADHASKEERQEIFRRHRSSLLGIGILTGYLGAAPSIVWASGVVFAAAFFILVPLAIWIYTLVFAFSSLWFIHYCLAALERLRAEGGGRTPGDAFTPVAADAGALASTAVLPAPISPANGAPAP
;
A
#
# COMPACT_ATOMS: atom_id res chain seq x y z
N MET A 1 -7.92 -16.04 -10.02
CA MET A 1 -7.04 -16.21 -8.84
C MET A 1 -5.55 -16.24 -9.18
N GLY A 2 -5.12 -16.72 -10.37
CA GLY A 2 -3.70 -16.80 -10.73
C GLY A 2 -2.87 -15.50 -10.60
N LEU A 3 -3.47 -14.32 -10.88
CA LEU A 3 -2.79 -13.03 -10.72
C LEU A 3 -2.38 -12.71 -9.28
N LEU A 4 -3.22 -13.05 -8.30
CA LEU A 4 -2.96 -12.77 -6.89
C LEU A 4 -1.78 -13.60 -6.38
N LEU A 5 -1.76 -14.88 -6.71
CA LEU A 5 -0.71 -15.81 -6.29
C LEU A 5 0.61 -15.55 -7.03
N ASP A 6 0.57 -15.28 -8.34
CA ASP A 6 1.77 -14.94 -9.12
C ASP A 6 2.42 -13.65 -8.61
N SER A 7 1.62 -12.61 -8.33
CA SER A 7 2.14 -11.35 -7.78
C SER A 7 2.70 -11.52 -6.36
N PHE A 8 2.06 -12.32 -5.51
CA PHE A 8 2.55 -12.64 -4.16
C PHE A 8 3.93 -13.29 -4.19
N TRP A 9 4.08 -14.38 -4.96
CA TRP A 9 5.34 -15.12 -5.01
C TRP A 9 6.48 -14.28 -5.57
N ARG A 10 6.20 -13.46 -6.59
CA ARG A 10 7.17 -12.52 -7.15
C ARG A 10 7.58 -11.45 -6.15
N ALA A 11 6.63 -10.89 -5.40
CA ALA A 11 6.94 -9.92 -4.35
C ALA A 11 7.84 -10.53 -3.27
N ALA A 12 7.54 -11.75 -2.83
CA ALA A 12 8.37 -12.47 -1.87
C ALA A 12 9.79 -12.70 -2.40
N ALA A 13 9.92 -13.18 -3.64
CA ALA A 13 11.22 -13.38 -4.28
C ALA A 13 12.00 -12.07 -4.47
N TYR A 14 11.32 -10.96 -4.78
CA TYR A 14 11.97 -9.65 -4.95
C TYR A 14 12.44 -9.04 -3.64
N CYS A 15 11.81 -9.36 -2.51
CA CYS A 15 12.27 -8.92 -1.19
C CYS A 15 13.69 -9.41 -0.89
N LEU A 16 14.05 -10.61 -1.35
CA LEU A 16 15.39 -11.19 -1.16
C LEU A 16 16.45 -10.59 -2.08
N ARG A 17 16.09 -9.69 -3.01
CA ARG A 17 17.09 -9.06 -3.89
C ARG A 17 17.99 -8.12 -3.08
N PRO A 18 19.32 -8.10 -3.36
CA PRO A 18 20.26 -7.26 -2.63
C PRO A 18 19.88 -5.77 -2.60
N ARG A 19 19.32 -5.25 -3.71
CA ARG A 19 18.87 -3.86 -3.78
C ARG A 19 17.69 -3.56 -2.84
N VAL A 20 16.75 -4.50 -2.68
CA VAL A 20 15.59 -4.32 -1.79
C VAL A 20 16.02 -4.48 -0.34
N MET A 21 16.91 -5.44 -0.04
CA MET A 21 17.52 -5.60 1.28
C MET A 21 18.36 -4.38 1.69
N ALA A 22 19.12 -3.79 0.76
CA ALA A 22 19.85 -2.55 1.04
C ALA A 22 18.90 -1.38 1.33
N LEU A 23 17.81 -1.25 0.57
CA LEU A 23 16.78 -0.23 0.80
C LEU A 23 16.03 -0.44 2.14
N SER A 24 15.85 -1.68 2.60
CA SER A 24 15.16 -1.94 3.88
C SER A 24 16.01 -1.61 5.11
N VAL A 25 17.34 -1.53 4.97
CA VAL A 25 18.27 -1.10 6.03
C VAL A 25 18.38 0.43 6.12
N LEU A 26 18.07 1.16 5.04
CA LEU A 26 18.04 2.62 4.99
C LEU A 26 17.34 3.32 6.18
N PRO A 27 16.14 2.91 6.64
CA PRO A 27 15.47 3.53 7.79
C PRO A 27 16.29 3.43 9.08
N LEU A 28 17.02 2.33 9.27
CA LEU A 28 17.91 2.17 10.43
C LEU A 28 19.11 3.13 10.32
N LEU A 29 19.71 3.24 9.14
CA LEU A 29 20.82 4.17 8.90
C LEU A 29 20.39 5.62 9.11
N LEU A 30 19.20 5.99 8.63
CA LEU A 30 18.61 7.30 8.85
C LEU A 30 18.35 7.55 10.33
N MET A 31 17.78 6.59 11.05
CA MET A 31 17.57 6.72 12.50
C MET A 31 18.88 6.91 13.25
N VAL A 32 19.90 6.12 12.95
CA VAL A 32 21.23 6.24 13.58
C VAL A 32 21.84 7.59 13.25
N GLY A 33 21.82 8.00 11.99
CA GLY A 33 22.35 9.30 11.55
C GLY A 33 21.64 10.48 12.20
N LEU A 34 20.30 10.45 12.27
CA LEU A 34 19.50 11.47 12.92
C LEU A 34 19.69 11.47 14.44
N ALA A 35 19.74 10.32 15.09
CA ALA A 35 19.95 10.21 16.52
C ALA A 35 21.35 10.73 16.92
N LEU A 36 22.39 10.35 16.18
CA LEU A 36 23.75 10.83 16.41
C LEU A 36 23.88 12.32 16.10
N GLY A 37 23.30 12.79 14.99
CA GLY A 37 23.32 14.21 14.62
C GLY A 37 22.59 15.07 15.65
N LEU A 38 21.34 14.73 15.98
CA LEU A 38 20.57 15.48 16.97
C LEU A 38 21.16 15.35 18.38
N GLY A 39 21.64 14.17 18.76
CA GLY A 39 22.32 13.96 20.03
C GLY A 39 23.59 14.80 20.14
N TYR A 40 24.40 14.87 19.08
CA TYR A 40 25.63 15.67 19.10
C TYR A 40 25.35 17.17 19.23
N PHE A 41 24.36 17.71 18.49
CA PHE A 41 24.13 19.15 18.44
C PHE A 41 23.17 19.67 19.53
N TYR A 42 22.21 18.86 19.97
CA TYR A 42 21.06 19.35 20.76
C TYR A 42 20.85 18.62 22.10
N TRP A 43 21.67 17.62 22.45
CA TRP A 43 21.44 16.82 23.66
C TRP A 43 21.36 17.67 24.94
N ASP A 44 22.39 18.47 25.22
CA ASP A 44 22.43 19.26 26.46
C ASP A 44 21.28 20.27 26.52
N GLY A 45 20.98 20.94 25.40
CA GLY A 45 19.87 21.87 25.29
C GLY A 45 18.50 21.19 25.48
N ALA A 46 18.31 20.01 24.91
CA ALA A 46 17.07 19.25 25.05
C ALA A 46 16.86 18.75 26.48
N VAL A 47 17.90 18.25 27.14
CA VAL A 47 17.84 17.80 28.54
C VAL A 47 17.57 18.99 29.47
N GLN A 48 18.25 20.11 29.28
CA GLN A 48 18.01 21.33 30.07
C GLN A 48 16.59 21.87 29.85
N GLY A 49 16.12 21.92 28.60
CA GLY A 49 14.76 22.33 28.29
C GLY A 49 13.71 21.40 28.93
N MET A 50 13.95 20.09 28.91
CA MET A 50 13.07 19.13 29.58
C MET A 50 13.07 19.31 31.10
N ARG A 51 14.22 19.58 31.72
CA ARG A 51 14.28 19.91 33.16
C ARG A 51 13.45 21.14 33.48
N ALA A 52 13.63 22.22 32.71
CA ALA A 52 12.85 23.44 32.88
C ALA A 52 11.33 23.19 32.75
N LEU A 53 10.91 22.30 31.84
CA LEU A 53 9.51 21.90 31.71
C LEU A 53 9.00 21.11 32.92
N LEU A 54 9.81 20.20 33.47
CA LEU A 54 9.45 19.42 34.67
C LEU A 54 9.35 20.32 35.91
N ASP A 55 10.26 21.29 36.04
CA ASP A 55 10.32 22.23 37.16
C ASP A 55 9.25 23.32 37.08
N ALA A 56 8.74 23.62 35.87
CA ALA A 56 7.66 24.59 35.67
C ALA A 56 6.33 24.17 36.33
N SER A 57 6.16 22.89 36.69
CA SER A 57 4.97 22.39 37.38
C SER A 57 5.18 22.37 38.90
N PRO A 58 4.48 23.22 39.69
CA PRO A 58 4.64 23.27 41.15
C PRO A 58 4.32 21.94 41.84
N LEU A 59 3.43 21.16 41.22
CA LEU A 59 2.98 19.85 41.70
C LEU A 59 4.07 18.78 41.53
N LEU A 60 4.74 18.78 40.38
CA LEU A 60 5.90 17.90 40.14
C LEU A 60 7.08 18.30 41.01
N ALA A 61 7.38 19.60 41.13
CA ALA A 61 8.45 20.09 41.99
C ALA A 61 8.25 19.66 43.45
N SER A 62 7.01 19.76 43.96
CA SER A 62 6.67 19.29 45.32
C SER A 62 6.86 17.78 45.48
N PHE A 63 6.50 16.99 44.46
CA PHE A 63 6.70 15.54 44.44
C PHE A 63 8.18 15.16 44.43
N TRP A 64 9.00 15.81 43.59
CA TRP A 64 10.44 15.57 43.53
C TRP A 64 11.14 15.94 44.84
N ASN A 65 10.78 17.07 45.45
CA ASN A 65 11.32 17.48 46.75
C ASN A 65 10.94 16.52 47.88
N TRP A 66 9.69 16.01 47.88
CA TRP A 66 9.28 14.96 48.81
C TRP A 66 10.13 13.70 48.63
N LEU A 67 10.38 13.29 47.39
CA LEU A 67 11.19 12.12 47.06
C LEU A 67 12.65 12.32 47.49
N GLN A 68 13.19 13.53 47.33
CA GLN A 68 14.51 13.90 47.82
C GLN A 68 14.62 13.86 49.35
N GLY A 69 13.54 14.20 50.05
CA GLY A 69 13.45 14.07 51.51
C GLY A 69 13.62 12.63 52.03
N TRP A 70 13.45 11.62 51.18
CA TRP A 70 13.66 10.20 51.51
C TRP A 70 15.10 9.74 51.24
N GLY A 71 16.00 10.66 50.89
CA GLY A 71 17.42 10.38 50.59
C GLY A 71 17.68 9.92 49.16
N LEU A 72 16.66 9.91 48.28
CA LEU A 72 16.86 9.76 46.85
C LEU A 72 17.50 11.07 46.34
N GLY A 73 18.59 11.00 45.58
CA GLY A 73 19.27 12.20 45.07
C GLY A 73 18.40 13.01 44.10
N ASP A 74 19.02 13.89 43.30
CA ASP A 74 18.29 14.65 42.29
C ASP A 74 17.71 13.72 41.19
N VAL A 75 16.46 13.29 41.38
CA VAL A 75 15.75 12.38 40.48
C VAL A 75 15.53 13.00 39.10
N THR A 76 15.41 14.32 39.01
CA THR A 76 15.21 15.02 37.73
C THR A 76 16.42 14.87 36.81
N SER A 77 17.62 14.68 37.39
CA SER A 77 18.85 14.46 36.64
C SER A 77 18.81 13.22 35.75
N VAL A 78 18.05 12.19 36.16
CA VAL A 78 17.86 10.92 35.44
C VAL A 78 16.55 10.93 34.65
N VAL A 79 15.48 11.51 35.20
CA VAL A 79 14.16 11.50 34.54
C VAL A 79 14.15 12.38 33.28
N ALA A 80 14.76 13.56 33.32
CA ALA A 80 14.77 14.47 32.17
C ALA A 80 15.36 13.85 30.89
N PRO A 81 16.57 13.25 30.89
CA PRO A 81 17.10 12.61 29.68
C PRO A 81 16.25 11.42 29.22
N LEU A 82 15.64 10.65 30.12
CA LEU A 82 14.71 9.57 29.74
C LEU A 82 13.46 10.11 29.02
N MET A 83 12.90 11.23 29.50
CA MET A 83 11.74 11.87 28.87
C MET A 83 12.09 12.44 27.49
N VAL A 84 13.29 12.98 27.31
CA VAL A 84 13.78 13.43 25.99
C VAL A 84 13.85 12.24 25.03
N VAL A 85 14.46 11.12 25.43
CA VAL A 85 14.54 9.92 24.59
C VAL A 85 13.15 9.37 24.28
N LEU A 86 12.26 9.29 25.27
CA LEU A 86 10.88 8.81 25.10
C LEU A 86 10.07 9.67 24.13
N ALA A 87 10.27 10.99 24.13
CA ALA A 87 9.59 11.91 23.23
C ALA A 87 10.19 11.90 21.81
N VAL A 88 11.52 11.90 21.69
CA VAL A 88 12.23 12.04 20.41
C VAL A 88 12.30 10.73 19.64
N ALA A 89 12.47 9.58 20.32
CA ALA A 89 12.64 8.30 19.64
C ALA A 89 11.45 7.91 18.75
N PRO A 90 10.17 8.03 19.17
CA PRO A 90 9.03 7.78 18.29
C PRO A 90 8.99 8.72 17.09
N ALA A 91 9.32 10.00 17.30
CA ALA A 91 9.38 10.98 16.22
C ALA A 91 10.45 10.60 15.18
N LEU A 92 11.64 10.16 15.63
CA LEU A 92 12.70 9.67 14.75
C LEU A 92 12.28 8.45 13.93
N VAL A 93 11.58 7.49 14.56
CA VAL A 93 11.02 6.33 13.85
C VAL A 93 10.05 6.80 12.77
N VAL A 94 9.09 7.65 13.11
CA VAL A 94 8.08 8.15 12.17
C VAL A 94 8.73 8.90 11.01
N VAL A 95 9.63 9.85 11.29
CA VAL A 95 10.33 10.62 10.24
C VAL A 95 11.13 9.68 9.33
N SER A 96 11.87 8.72 9.89
CA SER A 96 12.67 7.78 9.11
C SER A 96 11.80 6.89 8.22
N LEU A 97 10.70 6.38 8.75
CA LEU A 97 9.75 5.57 7.99
C LEU A 97 9.04 6.39 6.90
N LEU A 98 8.71 7.65 7.15
CA LEU A 98 8.11 8.54 6.15
C LEU A 98 9.07 8.82 5.00
N VAL A 99 10.32 9.17 5.30
CA VAL A 99 11.36 9.39 4.29
C VAL A 99 11.54 8.13 3.44
N VAL A 100 11.64 6.97 4.08
CA VAL A 100 11.80 5.70 3.37
C VAL A 100 10.56 5.34 2.56
N ALA A 101 9.35 5.54 3.07
CA ALA A 101 8.13 5.26 2.32
C ALA A 101 8.05 6.07 1.02
N VAL A 102 8.44 7.36 1.09
CA VAL A 102 8.48 8.27 -0.06
C VAL A 102 9.57 7.89 -1.07
N LEU A 103 10.75 7.46 -0.62
CA LEU A 103 11.87 7.13 -1.50
C LEU A 103 11.83 5.69 -2.05
N MET A 104 11.37 4.75 -1.23
CA MET A 104 11.41 3.32 -1.53
C MET A 104 10.35 2.92 -2.55
N THR A 105 9.13 3.42 -2.41
CA THR A 105 8.01 3.08 -3.31
C THR A 105 8.34 3.39 -4.78
N PRO A 106 8.77 4.60 -5.18
CA PRO A 106 9.14 4.88 -6.57
C PRO A 106 10.35 4.05 -7.04
N ALA A 107 11.31 3.78 -6.15
CA ALA A 107 12.46 2.93 -6.47
C ALA A 107 12.06 1.47 -6.76
N LEU A 108 11.09 0.94 -6.02
CA LEU A 108 10.53 -0.40 -6.24
C LEU A 108 9.66 -0.44 -7.51
N VAL A 109 8.86 0.59 -7.76
CA VAL A 109 8.07 0.72 -8.99
C VAL A 109 8.99 0.71 -10.21
N ALA A 110 10.03 1.54 -10.22
CA ALA A 110 11.01 1.58 -11.30
C ALA A 110 11.72 0.22 -11.47
N LEU A 111 12.15 -0.41 -10.38
CA LEU A 111 12.80 -1.72 -10.41
C LEU A 111 11.92 -2.80 -11.07
N VAL A 112 10.62 -2.83 -10.73
CA VAL A 112 9.69 -3.82 -11.29
C VAL A 112 9.32 -3.48 -12.73
N ALA A 113 9.07 -2.20 -13.04
CA ALA A 113 8.74 -1.73 -14.38
C ALA A 113 9.86 -2.05 -15.37
N ASP A 114 11.10 -1.66 -15.05
CA ASP A 114 12.26 -1.86 -15.95
C ASP A 114 12.56 -3.35 -16.19
N ARG A 115 12.28 -4.23 -15.21
CA ARG A 115 12.59 -5.67 -15.29
C ARG A 115 11.49 -6.51 -15.91
N ARG A 116 10.23 -6.22 -15.59
CA ARG A 116 9.09 -7.08 -15.95
C ARG A 116 8.20 -6.47 -17.02
N PHE A 117 8.11 -5.14 -17.07
CA PHE A 117 7.21 -4.42 -17.96
C PHE A 117 7.95 -3.37 -18.80
N PRO A 118 9.06 -3.71 -19.48
CA PRO A 118 9.88 -2.72 -20.19
C PRO A 118 9.15 -2.06 -21.38
N VAL A 119 8.11 -2.72 -21.91
CA VAL A 119 7.30 -2.23 -23.04
C VAL A 119 6.12 -1.36 -22.55
N LEU A 120 5.87 -1.31 -21.23
CA LEU A 120 4.72 -0.59 -20.69
C LEU A 120 4.99 0.92 -20.64
N GLU A 121 4.27 1.67 -21.48
CA GLU A 121 4.43 3.12 -21.58
C GLU A 121 4.13 3.83 -20.24
N ARG A 122 5.02 4.76 -19.86
CA ARG A 122 4.87 5.65 -18.69
C ARG A 122 4.04 6.87 -19.06
N LYS A 123 2.72 6.82 -18.79
CA LYS A 123 1.82 7.95 -19.05
C LYS A 123 1.96 9.11 -18.04
N LYS A 124 2.72 8.93 -16.94
CA LYS A 124 2.92 9.93 -15.87
C LYS A 124 1.61 10.59 -15.41
N GLY A 125 0.54 9.80 -15.28
CA GLY A 125 -0.81 10.30 -14.98
C GLY A 125 -1.03 10.72 -13.53
N GLY A 126 -0.04 10.55 -12.65
CA GLY A 126 -0.04 11.00 -11.27
C GLY A 126 1.14 11.93 -10.97
N SER A 127 0.86 13.04 -10.27
CA SER A 127 1.88 13.91 -9.67
C SER A 127 2.17 13.48 -8.23
N PHE A 128 3.40 13.74 -7.74
CA PHE A 128 3.75 13.57 -6.34
C PHE A 128 2.78 14.30 -5.39
N ILE A 129 2.40 15.53 -5.73
CA ILE A 129 1.42 16.32 -4.95
C ILE A 129 0.05 15.62 -4.94
N ALA A 130 -0.33 14.98 -6.05
CA ALA A 130 -1.58 14.25 -6.13
C ALA A 130 -1.55 12.98 -5.27
N SER A 131 -0.41 12.27 -5.19
CA SER A 131 -0.23 11.13 -4.27
C SER A 131 -0.33 11.57 -2.80
N VAL A 132 0.33 12.67 -2.43
CA VAL A 132 0.26 13.22 -1.07
C VAL A 132 -1.17 13.63 -0.71
N ALA A 133 -1.84 14.41 -1.56
CA ALA A 133 -3.20 14.85 -1.32
C ALA A 133 -4.19 13.66 -1.24
N TRP A 134 -4.00 12.66 -2.10
CA TRP A 134 -4.79 11.43 -2.09
C TRP A 134 -4.57 10.61 -0.80
N SER A 135 -3.32 10.49 -0.38
CA SER A 135 -2.95 9.78 0.85
C SER A 135 -3.51 10.46 2.08
N VAL A 136 -3.34 11.79 2.19
CA VAL A 136 -3.90 12.58 3.30
C VAL A 136 -5.42 12.46 3.33
N SER A 137 -6.09 12.63 2.19
CA SER A 137 -7.55 12.52 2.11
C SER A 137 -8.06 11.12 2.47
N SER A 138 -7.34 10.08 2.03
CA SER A 138 -7.66 8.69 2.37
C SER A 138 -7.45 8.41 3.86
N THR A 139 -6.37 8.94 4.44
CA THR A 139 -6.09 8.84 5.89
C THR A 139 -7.16 9.53 6.70
N VAL A 140 -7.58 10.75 6.34
CA VAL A 140 -8.67 11.45 7.01
C VAL A 140 -9.97 10.63 6.95
N LEU A 141 -10.30 10.07 5.78
CA LEU A 141 -11.49 9.23 5.63
C LEU A 141 -11.40 7.93 6.44
N ALA A 142 -10.22 7.33 6.54
CA ALA A 142 -9.98 6.16 7.39
C ALA A 142 -10.11 6.49 8.88
N LEU A 143 -9.62 7.67 9.33
CA LEU A 143 -9.79 8.13 10.70
C LEU A 143 -11.27 8.38 11.03
N ILE A 144 -12.02 9.01 10.12
CA ILE A 144 -13.47 9.17 10.27
C ILE A 144 -14.14 7.80 10.38
N ALA A 145 -13.81 6.85 9.49
CA ALA A 145 -14.35 5.50 9.54
C ALA A 145 -14.00 4.79 10.85
N LEU A 146 -12.79 5.00 11.38
CA LEU A 146 -12.35 4.43 12.66
C LEU A 146 -13.20 4.97 13.82
N VAL A 147 -13.39 6.29 13.90
CA VAL A 147 -14.22 6.93 14.94
C VAL A 147 -15.68 6.47 14.84
N VAL A 148 -16.24 6.45 13.64
CA VAL A 148 -17.61 5.95 13.39
C VAL A 148 -17.73 4.46 13.73
N SER A 149 -16.64 3.70 13.64
CA SER A 149 -16.64 2.27 13.97
C SER A 149 -16.63 1.98 15.48
N VAL A 150 -16.27 2.94 16.34
CA VAL A 150 -16.12 2.72 17.80
C VAL A 150 -17.38 2.11 18.44
N PRO A 151 -18.61 2.57 18.18
CA PRO A 151 -19.81 1.96 18.77
C PRO A 151 -20.01 0.49 18.35
N LEU A 152 -19.58 0.13 17.13
CA LEU A 152 -19.68 -1.23 16.61
C LEU A 152 -18.68 -2.20 17.25
N TRP A 153 -17.65 -1.69 17.94
CA TRP A 153 -16.64 -2.54 18.60
C TRP A 153 -17.18 -3.25 19.84
N LEU A 154 -18.33 -2.82 20.38
CA LEU A 154 -19.01 -3.50 21.49
C LEU A 154 -19.48 -4.91 21.13
N VAL A 155 -19.56 -5.22 19.83
CA VAL A 155 -19.87 -6.56 19.32
C VAL A 155 -18.55 -7.31 19.09
N PRO A 156 -18.21 -8.35 19.88
CA PRO A 156 -16.87 -8.94 19.89
C PRO A 156 -16.35 -9.45 18.52
N PRO A 157 -17.18 -10.01 17.62
CA PRO A 157 -16.73 -10.33 16.26
C PRO A 157 -16.35 -9.10 15.41
N LEU A 158 -17.02 -7.96 15.59
CA LEU A 158 -16.82 -6.78 14.73
C LEU A 158 -15.53 -6.03 15.05
N VAL A 159 -15.10 -5.98 16.31
CA VAL A 159 -13.84 -5.32 16.69
C VAL A 159 -12.61 -6.02 16.08
N LEU A 160 -12.71 -7.31 15.77
CA LEU A 160 -11.63 -8.04 15.09
C LEU A 160 -11.62 -7.83 13.57
N ILE A 161 -12.75 -7.44 12.98
CA ILE A 161 -12.90 -7.31 11.52
C ILE A 161 -12.75 -5.86 11.07
N LEU A 162 -13.38 -4.91 11.77
CA LEU A 162 -13.47 -3.51 11.35
C LEU A 162 -12.10 -2.81 11.28
N PRO A 163 -11.22 -2.86 12.29
CA PRO A 163 -9.93 -2.19 12.21
C PRO A 163 -9.04 -2.72 11.09
N PRO A 164 -8.85 -4.04 10.91
CA PRO A 164 -8.09 -4.59 9.78
C PRO A 164 -8.72 -4.27 8.42
N LEU A 165 -10.05 -4.20 8.33
CA LEU A 165 -10.76 -3.83 7.11
C LEU A 165 -10.51 -2.36 6.74
N ILE A 166 -10.60 -1.45 7.71
CA ILE A 166 -10.34 -0.02 7.53
C ILE A 166 -8.87 0.21 7.16
N TRP A 167 -7.95 -0.46 7.85
CA TRP A 167 -6.52 -0.39 7.55
C TRP A 167 -6.16 -0.97 6.19
N GLY A 168 -6.72 -2.13 5.84
CA GLY A 168 -6.54 -2.73 4.53
C GLY A 168 -7.13 -1.86 3.43
N TRP A 169 -8.27 -1.21 3.70
CA TRP A 169 -8.90 -0.25 2.80
C TRP A 169 -8.01 0.97 2.54
N LEU A 170 -7.44 1.55 3.59
CA LEU A 170 -6.50 2.66 3.49
C LEU A 170 -5.25 2.25 2.70
N THR A 171 -4.68 1.10 3.06
CA THR A 171 -3.44 0.58 2.47
C THR A 171 -3.58 0.38 0.98
N TYR A 172 -4.66 -0.26 0.50
CA TYR A 172 -4.82 -0.45 -0.94
C TYR A 172 -5.05 0.89 -1.66
N ARG A 173 -5.78 1.85 -1.08
CA ARG A 173 -6.01 3.15 -1.74
C ARG A 173 -4.72 3.92 -1.96
N VAL A 174 -3.83 3.92 -0.97
CA VAL A 174 -2.53 4.59 -1.04
C VAL A 174 -1.61 3.83 -2.00
N MET A 175 -1.39 2.54 -1.74
CA MET A 175 -0.43 1.72 -2.49
C MET A 175 -0.77 1.55 -3.97
N VAL A 176 -2.06 1.44 -4.32
CA VAL A 176 -2.48 1.34 -5.73
C VAL A 176 -2.28 2.66 -6.45
N PHE A 177 -2.54 3.79 -5.77
CA PHE A 177 -2.28 5.10 -6.36
C PHE A 177 -0.79 5.27 -6.63
N ASP A 178 0.06 4.94 -5.66
CA ASP A 178 1.51 5.10 -5.78
C ASP A 178 2.11 4.15 -6.82
N ALA A 179 1.64 2.89 -6.88
CA ALA A 179 2.09 1.91 -7.86
C ALA A 179 1.73 2.31 -9.31
N LEU A 180 0.61 3.00 -9.52
CA LEU A 180 0.09 3.36 -10.83
C LEU A 180 0.40 4.79 -11.27
N ALA A 181 0.86 5.66 -10.36
CA ALA A 181 1.04 7.10 -10.63
C ALA A 181 1.92 7.38 -11.86
N ASP A 182 3.01 6.64 -12.03
CA ASP A 182 3.95 6.85 -13.14
C ASP A 182 3.49 6.21 -14.46
N HIS A 183 2.66 5.18 -14.40
CA HIS A 183 2.38 4.31 -15.54
C HIS A 183 0.97 4.48 -16.10
N ALA A 184 -0.05 4.67 -15.26
CA ALA A 184 -1.45 4.71 -15.69
C ALA A 184 -1.97 6.13 -15.93
N SER A 185 -2.92 6.27 -16.86
CA SER A 185 -3.78 7.46 -16.94
C SER A 185 -4.78 7.49 -15.78
N LYS A 186 -5.48 8.63 -15.61
CA LYS A 186 -6.50 8.78 -14.56
C LYS A 186 -7.66 7.79 -14.78
N GLU A 187 -8.07 7.60 -16.02
CA GLU A 187 -9.15 6.71 -16.46
C GLU A 187 -8.77 5.24 -16.25
N GLU A 188 -7.56 4.86 -16.67
CA GLU A 188 -7.01 3.50 -16.47
C GLU A 188 -6.95 3.16 -14.98
N ARG A 189 -6.50 4.09 -14.13
CA ARG A 189 -6.43 3.90 -12.68
C ARG A 189 -7.83 3.74 -12.06
N GLN A 190 -8.80 4.57 -12.45
CA GLN A 190 -10.18 4.45 -11.96
C GLN A 190 -10.80 3.10 -12.33
N GLU A 191 -10.54 2.62 -13.55
CA GLU A 191 -11.05 1.33 -14.00
C GLU A 191 -10.40 0.15 -13.25
N ILE A 192 -9.09 0.21 -12.97
CA ILE A 192 -8.41 -0.79 -12.14
C ILE A 192 -8.99 -0.81 -10.72
N PHE A 193 -9.19 0.36 -10.10
CA PHE A 193 -9.84 0.46 -8.79
C PHE A 193 -11.22 -0.21 -8.79
N ARG A 194 -12.01 0.01 -9.85
CA ARG A 194 -13.37 -0.54 -9.97
C ARG A 194 -13.36 -2.06 -10.18
N ARG A 195 -12.54 -2.56 -11.11
CA ARG A 195 -12.47 -3.99 -11.49
C ARG A 195 -11.84 -4.87 -10.41
N HIS A 196 -10.81 -4.37 -9.73
CA HIS A 196 -9.98 -5.17 -8.83
C HIS A 196 -10.19 -4.87 -7.33
N ARG A 197 -11.23 -4.10 -6.96
CA ARG A 197 -11.47 -3.64 -5.58
C ARG A 197 -11.34 -4.73 -4.51
N SER A 198 -11.91 -5.91 -4.73
CA SER A 198 -11.94 -6.99 -3.74
C SER A 198 -10.58 -7.66 -3.59
N SER A 199 -9.88 -7.85 -4.72
CA SER A 199 -8.51 -8.39 -4.75
C SER A 199 -7.53 -7.43 -4.07
N LEU A 200 -7.61 -6.14 -4.38
CA LEU A 200 -6.76 -5.10 -3.82
C LEU A 200 -7.01 -4.92 -2.31
N LEU A 201 -8.28 -4.96 -1.89
CA LEU A 201 -8.64 -4.95 -0.47
C LEU A 201 -8.12 -6.19 0.25
N GLY A 202 -8.23 -7.38 -0.36
CA GLY A 202 -7.69 -8.62 0.19
C GLY A 202 -6.17 -8.56 0.40
N ILE A 203 -5.42 -8.06 -0.58
CA ILE A 203 -3.98 -7.79 -0.43
C ILE A 203 -3.77 -6.82 0.74
N GLY A 204 -4.50 -5.70 0.76
CA GLY A 204 -4.38 -4.67 1.80
C GLY A 204 -4.62 -5.20 3.22
N ILE A 205 -5.63 -6.06 3.42
CA ILE A 205 -5.91 -6.69 4.71
C ILE A 205 -4.76 -7.62 5.12
N LEU A 206 -4.30 -8.48 4.20
CA LEU A 206 -3.20 -9.42 4.47
C LEU A 206 -1.90 -8.67 4.81
N THR A 207 -1.56 -7.63 4.04
CA THR A 207 -0.39 -6.81 4.30
C THR A 207 -0.55 -5.97 5.58
N GLY A 208 -1.78 -5.55 5.90
CA GLY A 208 -2.09 -4.86 7.16
C GLY A 208 -1.83 -5.76 8.38
N TYR A 209 -2.27 -7.01 8.34
CA TYR A 209 -1.93 -7.99 9.38
C TYR A 209 -0.43 -8.29 9.44
N LEU A 210 0.23 -8.42 8.29
CA LEU A 210 1.68 -8.60 8.24
C LEU A 210 2.42 -7.40 8.85
N GLY A 211 1.87 -6.18 8.72
CA GLY A 211 2.38 -4.96 9.36
C GLY A 211 2.36 -5.02 10.88
N ALA A 212 1.54 -5.89 11.48
CA ALA A 212 1.53 -6.16 12.91
C ALA A 212 2.55 -7.23 13.33
N ALA A 213 3.28 -7.86 12.41
CA ALA A 213 4.29 -8.88 12.74
C ALA A 213 5.36 -8.40 13.72
N PRO A 214 5.87 -7.14 13.67
CA PRO A 214 6.82 -6.65 14.66
C PRO A 214 6.28 -6.70 16.09
N SER A 215 4.95 -6.66 16.31
CA SER A 215 4.31 -6.78 17.64
C SER A 215 4.74 -8.04 18.39
N ILE A 216 5.08 -9.12 17.67
CA ILE A 216 5.59 -10.36 18.26
C ILE A 216 6.92 -10.13 18.98
N VAL A 217 7.78 -9.27 18.42
CA VAL A 217 9.07 -8.91 19.02
C VAL A 217 8.87 -8.25 20.39
N TRP A 218 7.90 -7.34 20.49
CA TRP A 218 7.56 -6.64 21.74
C TRP A 218 6.90 -7.59 22.76
N ALA A 219 6.07 -8.52 22.30
CA ALA A 219 5.37 -9.48 23.15
C ALA A 219 6.30 -10.51 23.82
N SER A 220 7.58 -10.58 23.45
CA SER A 220 8.54 -11.57 23.94
C SER A 220 9.03 -11.39 25.39
N GLY A 221 8.56 -10.34 26.09
CA GLY A 221 8.72 -10.18 27.54
C GLY A 221 10.18 -10.13 28.01
N VAL A 222 10.64 -11.18 28.68
CA VAL A 222 12.02 -11.27 29.22
C VAL A 222 13.07 -11.20 28.11
N VAL A 223 12.81 -11.80 26.95
CA VAL A 223 13.73 -11.77 25.80
C VAL A 223 13.88 -10.34 25.28
N PHE A 224 12.78 -9.58 25.26
CA PHE A 224 12.80 -8.17 24.90
C PHE A 224 13.71 -7.34 25.80
N ALA A 225 13.61 -7.52 27.12
CA ALA A 225 14.45 -6.80 28.09
C ALA A 225 15.93 -7.17 27.93
N ALA A 226 16.26 -8.45 27.74
CA ALA A 226 17.64 -8.92 27.62
C ALA A 226 18.31 -8.50 26.29
N ALA A 227 17.56 -8.42 25.20
CA ALA A 227 18.08 -8.15 23.86
C ALA A 227 17.55 -6.84 23.25
N PHE A 228 17.13 -5.89 24.08
CA PHE A 228 16.48 -4.63 23.66
C PHE A 228 17.22 -3.90 22.53
N PHE A 229 18.53 -3.74 22.67
CA PHE A 229 19.38 -3.05 21.70
C PHE A 229 19.44 -3.75 20.33
N ILE A 230 19.15 -5.05 20.26
CA ILE A 230 19.11 -5.82 19.02
C ILE A 230 17.68 -5.90 18.48
N LEU A 231 16.71 -6.12 19.37
CA LEU A 231 15.31 -6.35 19.00
C LEU A 231 14.61 -5.10 18.50
N VAL A 232 14.94 -3.91 19.01
CA VAL A 232 14.36 -2.65 18.50
C VAL A 232 14.77 -2.40 17.05
N PRO A 233 16.07 -2.40 16.68
CA PRO A 233 16.48 -2.31 15.27
C PRO A 233 15.90 -3.44 14.42
N LEU A 234 15.86 -4.67 14.95
CA LEU A 234 15.29 -5.82 14.24
C LEU A 234 13.80 -5.62 13.96
N ALA A 235 13.01 -5.15 14.93
CA ALA A 235 11.58 -4.89 14.77
C ALA A 235 11.32 -3.81 13.73
N ILE A 236 12.11 -2.74 13.74
CA ILE A 236 12.05 -1.66 12.74
C ILE A 236 12.42 -2.19 11.36
N TRP A 237 13.45 -3.04 11.25
CA TRP A 237 13.84 -3.67 9.99
C TRP A 237 12.80 -4.65 9.45
N ILE A 238 12.17 -5.44 10.33
CA ILE A 238 11.04 -6.30 9.94
C ILE A 238 9.89 -5.43 9.41
N TYR A 239 9.56 -4.34 10.10
CA TYR A 239 8.51 -3.41 9.67
C TYR A 239 8.79 -2.88 8.25
N THR A 240 10.04 -2.53 7.95
CA THR A 240 10.42 -1.96 6.65
C THR A 240 10.47 -3.01 5.56
N LEU A 241 10.88 -4.24 5.87
CA LEU A 241 10.75 -5.38 4.95
C LEU A 241 9.29 -5.71 4.63
N VAL A 242 8.40 -5.68 5.63
CA VAL A 242 6.97 -5.89 5.42
C VAL A 242 6.39 -4.79 4.53
N PHE A 243 6.77 -3.54 4.76
CA PHE A 243 6.40 -2.42 3.90
C PHE A 243 6.89 -2.63 2.45
N ALA A 244 8.16 -3.03 2.28
CA ALA A 244 8.75 -3.34 0.98
C ALA A 244 7.99 -4.44 0.24
N PHE A 245 7.69 -5.53 0.95
CA PHE A 245 6.93 -6.66 0.45
C PHE A 245 5.52 -6.25 0.01
N SER A 246 4.81 -5.52 0.87
CA SER A 246 3.48 -4.99 0.57
C SER A 246 3.51 -4.13 -0.70
N SER A 247 4.45 -3.18 -0.77
CA SER A 247 4.63 -2.32 -1.93
C SER A 247 4.87 -3.14 -3.21
N LEU A 248 5.82 -4.09 -3.18
CA LEU A 248 6.12 -4.98 -4.31
C LEU A 248 4.92 -5.81 -4.74
N TRP A 249 4.11 -6.31 -3.81
CA TRP A 249 2.91 -7.08 -4.12
C TRP A 249 1.88 -6.21 -4.86
N PHE A 250 1.60 -5.02 -4.35
CA PHE A 250 0.73 -4.05 -5.03
C PHE A 250 1.28 -3.68 -6.41
N ILE A 251 2.58 -3.42 -6.55
CA ILE A 251 3.22 -3.07 -7.83
C ILE A 251 3.09 -4.21 -8.84
N HIS A 252 3.46 -5.42 -8.47
CA HIS A 252 3.37 -6.58 -9.38
C HIS A 252 1.94 -6.87 -9.81
N TYR A 253 0.97 -6.69 -8.91
CA TYR A 253 -0.45 -6.87 -9.22
C TYR A 253 -0.98 -5.76 -10.12
N CYS A 254 -0.73 -4.49 -9.76
CA CYS A 254 -1.28 -3.34 -10.45
C CYS A 254 -0.70 -3.18 -11.87
N LEU A 255 0.60 -3.37 -12.05
CA LEU A 255 1.22 -3.28 -13.38
C LEU A 255 0.76 -4.42 -14.30
N ALA A 256 0.59 -5.64 -13.77
CA ALA A 256 0.02 -6.75 -14.53
C ALA A 256 -1.45 -6.51 -14.90
N ALA A 257 -2.24 -5.92 -14.00
CA ALA A 257 -3.62 -5.54 -14.29
C ALA A 257 -3.69 -4.43 -15.36
N LEU A 258 -2.78 -3.45 -15.30
CA LEU A 258 -2.69 -2.37 -16.28
C LEU A 258 -2.31 -2.89 -17.67
N GLU A 259 -1.33 -3.78 -17.76
CA GLU A 259 -0.93 -4.41 -19.02
C GLU A 259 -2.10 -5.15 -19.67
N ARG A 260 -2.86 -5.93 -18.88
CA ARG A 260 -4.07 -6.62 -19.37
C ARG A 260 -5.14 -5.65 -19.83
N LEU A 261 -5.40 -4.60 -19.07
CA LEU A 261 -6.39 -3.57 -19.43
C LEU A 261 -6.03 -2.91 -20.78
N ARG A 262 -4.75 -2.62 -21.02
CA ARG A 262 -4.27 -2.05 -22.28
C ARG A 262 -4.33 -3.04 -23.43
N ALA A 263 -4.01 -4.31 -23.20
CA ALA A 263 -4.14 -5.36 -24.20
C ALA A 263 -5.61 -5.53 -24.68
N GLU A 264 -6.57 -5.43 -23.75
CA GLU A 264 -8.00 -5.43 -24.08
C GLU A 264 -8.43 -4.19 -24.88
N GLY A 265 -7.88 -3.01 -24.57
CA GLY A 265 -8.15 -1.76 -25.28
C GLY A 265 -7.51 -1.71 -26.68
N GLY A 266 -6.30 -2.23 -26.83
CA GLY A 266 -5.57 -2.29 -28.10
C GLY A 266 -6.10 -3.33 -29.09
N GLY A 267 -6.86 -4.33 -28.60
CA GLY A 267 -7.57 -5.29 -29.45
C GLY A 267 -8.87 -4.77 -30.07
N ARG A 268 -9.38 -3.61 -29.63
CA ARG A 268 -10.48 -2.90 -30.30
C ARG A 268 -9.93 -1.96 -31.37
N THR A 269 -9.64 -2.50 -32.54
CA THR A 269 -9.38 -1.69 -33.73
C THR A 269 -10.64 -0.85 -34.03
N PRO A 270 -10.54 0.48 -34.27
CA PRO A 270 -11.69 1.34 -34.61
C PRO A 270 -12.43 1.01 -35.92
N GLY A 271 -12.20 -0.17 -36.52
CA GLY A 271 -12.80 -0.60 -37.78
C GLY A 271 -13.86 -1.70 -37.66
N ASP A 272 -14.10 -2.25 -36.46
CA ASP A 272 -15.09 -3.34 -36.26
C ASP A 272 -16.48 -2.82 -35.85
N ALA A 273 -16.65 -1.50 -35.82
CA ALA A 273 -17.95 -0.86 -35.80
C ALA A 273 -18.24 -0.32 -37.21
N PHE A 274 -19.28 -0.86 -37.85
CA PHE A 274 -19.70 -0.68 -39.25
C PHE A 274 -19.15 -1.68 -40.27
N THR A 275 -19.53 -2.95 -40.13
CA THR A 275 -20.16 -3.59 -41.29
C THR A 275 -21.67 -3.34 -41.18
N PRO A 276 -22.24 -2.38 -41.94
CA PRO A 276 -23.68 -2.46 -42.17
C PRO A 276 -23.89 -3.77 -42.93
N VAL A 277 -24.55 -4.74 -42.30
CA VAL A 277 -25.24 -5.78 -43.05
C VAL A 277 -26.20 -5.00 -43.94
N ALA A 278 -25.84 -4.87 -45.21
CA ALA A 278 -26.74 -4.40 -46.24
C ALA A 278 -27.89 -5.42 -46.24
N ALA A 279 -28.98 -5.04 -45.58
CA ALA A 279 -30.27 -5.64 -45.76
C ALA A 279 -30.64 -5.44 -47.23
N ASP A 280 -30.39 -6.45 -48.04
CA ASP A 280 -30.96 -6.56 -49.36
C ASP A 280 -32.47 -6.75 -49.20
N ALA A 281 -33.18 -5.63 -49.25
CA ALA A 281 -34.64 -5.57 -49.29
C ALA A 281 -35.02 -4.51 -50.33
N GLY A 282 -35.10 -4.94 -51.59
CA GLY A 282 -35.38 -4.02 -52.69
C GLY A 282 -35.82 -4.64 -54.02
N ALA A 283 -36.42 -5.82 -54.05
CA ALA A 283 -37.20 -6.25 -55.22
C ALA A 283 -38.32 -7.22 -54.82
N LEU A 284 -39.38 -6.69 -54.20
CA LEU A 284 -40.69 -7.33 -54.22
C LEU A 284 -41.31 -7.11 -55.60
N ALA A 285 -41.29 -8.13 -56.45
CA ALA A 285 -42.25 -8.26 -57.53
C ALA A 285 -42.62 -9.72 -57.76
N SER A 286 -43.89 -10.00 -57.46
CA SER A 286 -44.74 -11.03 -58.05
C SER A 286 -44.61 -12.49 -57.60
N THR A 287 -45.58 -12.84 -56.75
CA THR A 287 -46.45 -14.03 -56.83
C THR A 287 -45.88 -15.42 -56.55
N ALA A 288 -46.32 -15.94 -55.41
CA ALA A 288 -46.40 -17.33 -55.01
C ALA A 288 -46.99 -18.25 -56.10
N VAL A 289 -46.51 -19.49 -56.18
CA VAL A 289 -47.30 -20.75 -56.17
C VAL A 289 -46.33 -21.93 -55.93
N LEU A 290 -46.62 -22.76 -54.92
CA LEU A 290 -45.99 -24.06 -54.61
C LEU A 290 -46.57 -25.20 -55.50
N PRO A 291 -45.98 -26.41 -55.53
CA PRO A 291 -45.79 -27.21 -56.75
C PRO A 291 -46.73 -28.42 -56.93
N ALA A 292 -46.50 -29.15 -58.05
CA ALA A 292 -46.84 -30.55 -58.42
C ALA A 292 -47.87 -30.70 -59.56
N PRO A 293 -47.99 -31.86 -60.27
CA PRO A 293 -47.06 -32.99 -60.51
C PRO A 293 -46.94 -33.42 -62.01
N ILE A 294 -45.96 -34.31 -62.25
CA ILE A 294 -45.76 -35.35 -63.30
C ILE A 294 -46.94 -35.71 -64.24
N SER A 295 -46.63 -35.86 -65.55
CA SER A 295 -46.88 -37.03 -66.46
C SER A 295 -47.18 -36.60 -67.94
N PRO A 296 -47.26 -37.51 -68.94
CA PRO A 296 -46.22 -37.77 -69.96
C PRO A 296 -46.66 -37.53 -71.42
N ALA A 297 -45.75 -37.64 -72.40
CA ALA A 297 -45.92 -38.40 -73.66
C ALA A 297 -45.03 -37.90 -74.83
N ASN A 298 -44.30 -38.88 -75.39
CA ASN A 298 -44.10 -39.21 -76.81
C ASN A 298 -43.48 -38.20 -77.80
N GLY A 299 -42.36 -38.65 -78.37
CA GLY A 299 -41.85 -38.23 -79.68
C GLY A 299 -40.55 -38.96 -80.05
N ALA A 300 -40.68 -40.10 -80.74
CA ALA A 300 -39.63 -41.00 -81.27
C ALA A 300 -38.88 -40.39 -82.49
N PRO A 301 -38.16 -41.17 -83.34
CA PRO A 301 -36.96 -42.01 -83.14
C PRO A 301 -35.84 -41.73 -84.20
N ALA A 302 -34.70 -42.43 -84.10
CA ALA A 302 -33.89 -43.06 -85.20
C ALA A 302 -32.37 -43.06 -84.93
N PRO A 303 -31.57 -43.89 -85.62
CA PRO A 303 -31.76 -45.28 -86.03
C PRO A 303 -30.86 -46.28 -85.26
#